data_AF-A0A376EJY5-F1
#
_entry.id   AF-A0A376EJY5-F1
#
_cell.length_a   1.000
_cell.length_b   1.000
_cell.length_c   1.000
_cell.angle_alpha   90.00
_cell.angle_beta   90.00
_cell.angle_gamma   90.00
#
_symmetry.space_group_name_H-M   'P 1'
#
loop_
_entity.id
_entity.type
_entity.pdbx_description
1 polymer ?
#
loop_
_entity_poly.entity_id
_entity_poly.type
_entity_poly.pdbx_seq_one_letter_code
_entity_poly.pdbx_strand_id
1 'polypeptide(L)'
;MFFNILYSLLNILSVGTMLPILGLMFGTIEKQGREPVWNGELGTYFNYIKDKAYYFVQIQIDQHGAVQVLAVLCAITGVSFLLRNIFRYIGSFLLVNYRVGITKDLRTAMYNKFLQLPVSFFTEQRKGDMMSRISNDIGGVEGGIMGVLVDIINAPFMIISSLIALFLLSPQLTLFSLVVFPGDGLADLMDRKKLKKTGSLCSGRAWKSFFAGRRNFKIV
;
A
#
# COMPACT_ATOMS: atom_id res chain seq x y z
N MET A 1 0.04 -7.07 -10.21
CA MET A 1 -0.12 -5.64 -10.59
C MET A 1 -1.53 -5.33 -11.07
N PHE A 2 -2.03 -5.96 -12.14
CA PHE A 2 -3.41 -5.74 -12.65
C PHE A 2 -4.49 -5.79 -11.56
N PHE A 3 -4.50 -6.83 -10.72
CA PHE A 3 -5.47 -6.97 -9.62
C PHE A 3 -5.38 -5.86 -8.55
N ASN A 4 -4.19 -5.30 -8.32
CA ASN A 4 -4.03 -4.17 -7.38
C ASN A 4 -4.60 -2.87 -7.96
N ILE A 5 -4.44 -2.65 -9.28
CA ILE A 5 -5.03 -1.51 -9.97
C ILE A 5 -6.56 -1.62 -9.93
N LEU A 6 -7.09 -2.81 -10.24
CA LEU A 6 -8.53 -3.07 -10.19
C LEU A 6 -9.11 -2.90 -8.77
N TYR A 7 -8.38 -3.38 -7.75
CA TYR A 7 -8.71 -3.12 -6.35
C TYR A 7 -8.79 -1.62 -6.05
N SER A 8 -7.82 -0.83 -6.50
CA SER A 8 -7.80 0.61 -6.25
C SER A 8 -8.99 1.30 -6.91
N LEU A 9 -9.31 0.98 -8.17
CA LEU A 9 -10.48 1.52 -8.87
C LEU A 9 -11.79 1.20 -8.13
N LEU A 10 -11.96 -0.04 -7.68
CA LEU A 10 -13.13 -0.44 -6.89
C LEU A 10 -13.17 0.22 -5.51
N ASN A 11 -12.01 0.49 -4.91
CA ASN A 11 -11.91 1.27 -3.68
C ASN A 11 -12.46 2.68 -3.85
N ILE A 12 -12.09 3.33 -4.95
CA ILE A 12 -12.52 4.68 -5.27
C ILE A 12 -14.03 4.72 -5.50
N LEU A 13 -14.55 3.80 -6.33
CA LEU A 13 -15.98 3.71 -6.63
C LEU A 13 -16.79 3.48 -5.34
N SER A 14 -16.33 2.55 -4.51
CA SER A 14 -16.95 2.22 -3.23
C SER A 14 -16.99 3.40 -2.24
N VAL A 15 -15.96 4.23 -2.21
CA VAL A 15 -15.93 5.44 -1.35
C VAL A 15 -16.80 6.55 -1.97
N GLY A 16 -16.75 6.71 -3.30
CA GLY A 16 -17.54 7.71 -4.01
C GLY A 16 -19.04 7.50 -3.85
N THR A 17 -19.52 6.25 -3.85
CA THR A 17 -20.95 5.93 -3.64
C THR A 17 -21.40 6.13 -2.19
N MET A 18 -20.48 6.20 -1.23
CA MET A 18 -20.81 6.43 0.18
C MET A 18 -21.22 7.88 0.47
N LEU A 19 -20.65 8.84 -0.26
CA LEU A 19 -21.00 10.26 -0.14
C LEU A 19 -22.49 10.56 -0.36
N PRO A 20 -23.15 10.11 -1.44
CA PRO A 20 -24.57 10.35 -1.63
C PRO A 20 -25.45 9.59 -0.63
N ILE A 21 -25.03 8.42 -0.12
CA ILE A 21 -25.75 7.69 0.94
C ILE A 21 -25.78 8.53 2.23
N LEU A 22 -24.64 9.08 2.62
CA LEU A 22 -24.52 9.93 3.80
C LEU A 22 -25.36 11.22 3.64
N GLY A 23 -25.30 11.83 2.46
CA GLY A 23 -26.10 13.01 2.13
C GLY A 23 -27.60 12.74 2.16
N LEU A 24 -28.03 11.58 1.66
CA LEU A 24 -29.42 11.13 1.72
C LEU A 24 -29.89 10.90 3.15
N MET A 25 -29.06 10.24 3.97
CA MET A 25 -29.42 9.88 5.34
C MET A 25 -29.55 11.10 6.26
N PHE A 26 -28.73 12.14 6.04
CA PHE A 26 -28.77 13.37 6.83
C PHE A 26 -29.59 14.51 6.20
N GLY A 27 -30.20 14.29 5.03
CA GLY A 27 -31.01 15.30 4.36
C GLY A 27 -30.22 16.54 3.90
N THR A 28 -28.91 16.40 3.66
CA THR A 28 -28.03 17.51 3.25
C THR A 28 -27.93 17.70 1.73
N ILE A 29 -28.66 16.89 0.97
CA ILE A 29 -28.79 17.08 -0.48
C ILE A 29 -29.85 18.15 -0.70
N GLU A 30 -29.42 19.40 -0.89
CA GLU A 30 -30.30 20.42 -1.47
C GLU A 30 -30.87 19.89 -2.78
N LYS A 31 -32.20 19.91 -2.92
CA LYS A 31 -32.86 19.51 -4.17
C LYS A 31 -32.37 20.40 -5.31
N GLN A 32 -31.40 19.90 -6.05
CA GLN A 32 -30.89 20.53 -7.28
C GLN A 32 -31.98 20.39 -8.35
N GLY A 33 -32.92 21.33 -8.38
CA GLY A 33 -34.05 21.35 -9.33
C GLY A 33 -33.68 21.80 -10.74
N ARG A 34 -32.39 21.92 -11.09
CA ARG A 34 -31.91 22.35 -12.40
C ARG A 34 -30.76 21.44 -12.85
N GLU A 35 -30.75 21.10 -14.14
CA GLU A 35 -29.62 20.41 -14.76
C GLU A 35 -28.36 21.30 -14.65
N PRO A 36 -27.23 20.78 -14.16
CA PRO A 36 -26.02 21.57 -14.04
C PRO A 36 -25.53 21.96 -15.44
N VAL A 37 -25.24 23.23 -15.68
CA VAL A 37 -24.70 23.73 -16.95
C VAL A 37 -23.19 23.92 -16.79
N TRP A 38 -22.41 23.35 -17.71
CA TRP A 38 -20.97 23.53 -17.69
C TRP A 38 -20.56 24.85 -18.33
N ASN A 39 -19.81 25.67 -17.59
CA ASN A 39 -19.39 27.01 -18.01
C ASN A 39 -18.09 27.01 -18.83
N GLY A 40 -17.53 25.86 -19.19
CA GLY A 40 -16.30 25.74 -19.99
C GLY A 40 -14.98 25.85 -19.21
N GLU A 41 -15.02 26.18 -17.92
CA GLU A 41 -13.81 26.28 -17.08
C GLU A 41 -13.34 24.91 -16.57
N LEU A 42 -12.02 24.67 -16.61
CA LEU A 42 -11.40 23.44 -16.08
C LEU A 42 -11.61 23.27 -14.57
N GLY A 43 -11.70 24.39 -13.82
CA GLY A 43 -11.95 24.37 -12.38
C GLY A 43 -13.36 23.94 -11.98
N THR A 44 -14.36 24.14 -12.86
CA THR A 44 -15.77 23.78 -12.61
C THR A 44 -16.16 22.43 -13.19
N TYR A 45 -15.33 21.82 -14.04
CA TYR A 45 -15.59 20.51 -14.65
C TYR A 45 -15.84 19.39 -13.63
N PHE A 46 -15.03 19.32 -12.56
CA PHE A 46 -15.19 18.30 -11.53
C PHE A 46 -16.43 18.53 -10.67
N ASN A 47 -16.78 19.80 -10.40
CA ASN A 47 -18.03 20.15 -9.74
C ASN A 47 -19.23 19.78 -10.62
N TYR A 48 -19.17 20.04 -11.92
CA TYR A 48 -20.19 19.62 -12.88
C TYR A 48 -20.39 18.09 -12.89
N ILE A 49 -19.31 17.28 -12.88
CA ILE A 49 -19.41 15.82 -12.78
C ILE A 49 -20.07 15.41 -11.47
N LYS A 50 -19.65 16.01 -10.36
CA LYS A 50 -20.23 15.76 -9.04
C LYS A 50 -21.72 16.09 -9.04
N ASP A 51 -22.09 17.30 -9.44
CA ASP A 51 -23.47 17.79 -9.47
C ASP A 51 -24.34 16.96 -10.42
N LYS A 52 -23.80 16.51 -11.56
CA LYS A 52 -24.48 15.58 -12.47
C LYS A 52 -24.73 14.22 -11.83
N ALA A 53 -23.78 13.69 -11.05
CA ALA A 53 -23.98 12.45 -10.30
C ALA A 53 -25.06 12.60 -9.21
N TYR A 54 -25.07 13.72 -8.48
CA TYR A 54 -26.13 14.03 -7.50
C TYR A 54 -27.49 14.22 -8.17
N TYR A 55 -27.55 14.89 -9.32
CA TYR A 55 -28.77 15.05 -10.11
C TYR A 55 -29.33 13.72 -10.60
N PHE A 56 -28.46 12.79 -11.05
CA PHE A 56 -28.87 11.45 -11.42
C PHE A 56 -29.49 10.69 -10.24
N VAL A 57 -28.92 10.81 -9.04
CA VAL A 57 -29.50 10.24 -7.82
C VAL A 57 -30.83 10.91 -7.47
N GLN A 58 -30.95 12.24 -7.63
CA GLN A 58 -32.16 13.01 -7.37
C GLN A 58 -33.33 12.58 -8.27
N ILE A 59 -33.11 12.40 -9.58
CA ILE A 59 -34.13 11.91 -10.51
C ILE A 59 -34.65 10.54 -10.08
N GLN A 60 -33.76 9.64 -9.65
CA GLN A 60 -34.15 8.31 -9.21
C GLN A 60 -35.01 8.37 -7.94
N ILE A 61 -34.77 9.34 -7.06
CA ILE A 61 -35.56 9.57 -5.84
C ILE A 61 -36.97 10.05 -6.17
N ASP A 62 -37.11 10.97 -7.13
CA ASP A 62 -38.40 11.53 -7.51
C ASP A 62 -39.30 10.48 -8.19
N GLN A 63 -38.73 9.44 -8.81
CA GLN A 63 -39.49 8.35 -9.46
C GLN A 63 -39.79 7.15 -8.55
N HIS A 64 -38.86 6.73 -7.68
CA HIS A 64 -38.96 5.47 -6.91
C HIS A 64 -39.05 5.67 -5.38
N GLY A 65 -38.93 6.91 -4.91
CA GLY A 65 -38.92 7.26 -3.49
C GLY A 65 -37.54 7.09 -2.83
N ALA A 66 -37.25 7.93 -1.84
CA ALA A 66 -35.93 8.01 -1.21
C ALA A 66 -35.45 6.70 -0.57
N VAL A 67 -36.38 5.91 -0.01
CA VAL A 67 -36.05 4.65 0.69
C VAL A 67 -35.57 3.57 -0.28
N GLN A 68 -36.18 3.44 -1.46
CA GLN A 68 -35.78 2.45 -2.45
C GLN A 68 -34.41 2.78 -3.07
N VAL A 69 -34.18 4.06 -3.41
CA VAL A 69 -32.89 4.50 -3.93
C VAL A 69 -31.78 4.30 -2.90
N LEU A 70 -32.04 4.62 -1.63
CA LEU A 70 -31.09 4.38 -0.56
C LEU A 70 -30.75 2.88 -0.43
N ALA A 71 -31.76 2.01 -0.48
CA ALA A 71 -31.54 0.56 -0.41
C ALA A 71 -30.69 0.05 -1.60
N VAL A 72 -30.93 0.54 -2.81
CA VAL A 72 -30.15 0.19 -4.00
C VAL A 72 -28.71 0.70 -3.89
N LEU A 73 -28.49 1.94 -3.45
CA LEU A 73 -27.15 2.49 -3.25
C LEU A 73 -26.36 1.72 -2.17
N CYS A 74 -27.03 1.34 -1.07
CA CYS A 74 -26.45 0.49 -0.03
C CYS A 74 -26.09 -0.90 -0.59
N ALA A 75 -26.96 -1.52 -1.39
CA ALA A 75 -26.68 -2.81 -2.02
C ALA A 75 -25.48 -2.74 -2.99
N ILE A 76 -25.45 -1.73 -3.88
CA ILE A 76 -24.33 -1.50 -4.81
C ILE A 76 -23.02 -1.27 -4.05
N THR A 77 -23.08 -0.47 -2.99
CA THR A 77 -21.91 -0.19 -2.14
C THR A 77 -21.45 -1.47 -1.43
N GLY A 78 -22.35 -2.25 -0.86
CA GLY A 78 -22.05 -3.53 -0.22
C GLY A 78 -21.38 -4.51 -1.17
N VAL A 79 -21.92 -4.69 -2.38
CA VAL A 79 -21.32 -5.53 -3.43
C VAL A 79 -19.94 -5.00 -3.82
N SER A 80 -19.78 -3.69 -4.01
CA SER A 80 -18.50 -3.07 -4.36
C SER A 80 -17.44 -3.28 -3.26
N PHE A 81 -17.82 -3.19 -1.98
CA PHE A 81 -16.95 -3.48 -0.85
C PHE A 81 -16.50 -4.94 -0.82
N LEU A 82 -17.41 -5.88 -1.06
CA LEU A 82 -17.08 -7.31 -1.13
C LEU A 82 -16.10 -7.58 -2.29
N LEU A 83 -16.43 -7.07 -3.48
CA LEU A 83 -15.62 -7.27 -4.67
C LEU A 83 -14.22 -6.68 -4.51
N ARG A 84 -14.12 -5.47 -3.96
CA ARG A 84 -12.86 -4.83 -3.58
C ARG A 84 -12.03 -5.73 -2.66
N ASN A 85 -12.64 -6.31 -1.63
CA ASN A 85 -11.92 -7.19 -0.69
C ASN A 85 -11.40 -8.46 -1.36
N ILE A 86 -12.18 -9.05 -2.26
CA ILE A 86 -11.78 -10.23 -3.03
C ILE A 86 -10.56 -9.90 -3.90
N PHE A 87 -10.60 -8.80 -4.65
CA PHE A 87 -9.47 -8.40 -5.50
C PHE A 87 -8.22 -8.05 -4.69
N ARG A 88 -8.37 -7.42 -3.52
CA ARG A 88 -7.27 -7.18 -2.58
C ARG A 88 -6.63 -8.51 -2.15
N TYR A 89 -7.47 -9.48 -1.78
CA TYR A 89 -7.01 -10.79 -1.35
C TYR A 89 -6.27 -11.53 -2.46
N ILE A 90 -6.85 -11.58 -3.67
CA ILE A 90 -6.22 -12.23 -4.83
C ILE A 90 -4.90 -11.55 -5.20
N GLY A 91 -4.87 -10.20 -5.21
CA GLY A 91 -3.66 -9.44 -5.47
C GLY A 91 -2.53 -9.76 -4.49
N SER A 92 -2.86 -9.81 -3.19
CA SER A 92 -1.93 -10.21 -2.13
C SER A 92 -1.48 -11.67 -2.25
N PHE A 93 -2.42 -12.58 -2.50
CA PHE A 93 -2.15 -14.00 -2.65
C PHE A 93 -1.18 -14.27 -3.80
N LEU A 94 -1.42 -13.70 -4.98
CA LEU A 94 -0.53 -13.86 -6.14
C LEU A 94 0.87 -13.30 -5.83
N LEU A 95 0.94 -12.15 -5.17
CA LEU A 95 2.20 -11.52 -4.80
C LEU A 95 3.02 -12.42 -3.85
N VAL A 96 2.40 -13.04 -2.85
CA VAL A 96 3.05 -14.02 -1.98
C VAL A 96 3.52 -15.25 -2.76
N ASN A 97 2.71 -15.78 -3.67
CA ASN A 97 3.10 -16.92 -4.51
C ASN A 97 4.33 -16.60 -5.37
N TYR A 98 4.38 -15.42 -5.98
CA TYR A 98 5.55 -14.98 -6.74
C TYR A 98 6.79 -14.86 -5.85
N ARG A 99 6.66 -14.28 -4.64
CA ARG A 99 7.76 -14.18 -3.68
C ARG A 99 8.32 -15.56 -3.33
N VAL A 100 7.46 -16.51 -2.95
CA VAL A 100 7.87 -17.87 -2.58
C VAL A 100 8.47 -18.64 -3.77
N GLY A 101 7.91 -18.48 -4.97
CA GLY A 101 8.43 -19.10 -6.19
C GLY A 101 9.87 -18.67 -6.50
N ILE A 102 10.13 -17.36 -6.47
CA ILE A 102 11.47 -16.80 -6.70
C ILE A 102 12.46 -17.31 -5.64
N THR A 103 12.07 -17.36 -4.36
CA THR A 103 12.91 -17.91 -3.29
C THR A 103 13.24 -19.39 -3.53
N LYS A 104 12.27 -20.19 -3.97
CA LYS A 104 12.46 -21.61 -4.28
C LYS A 104 13.46 -21.79 -5.43
N ASP A 105 13.33 -20.97 -6.48
CA ASP A 105 14.23 -21.02 -7.64
C ASP A 105 15.66 -20.65 -7.23
N LEU A 106 15.82 -19.59 -6.42
CA LEU A 106 17.12 -19.17 -5.90
C LEU A 106 17.78 -20.27 -5.04
N ARG A 107 17.01 -20.91 -4.15
CA ARG A 107 17.52 -22.02 -3.32
C ARG A 107 17.94 -23.21 -4.17
N THR A 108 17.17 -23.54 -5.21
CA THR A 108 17.47 -24.67 -6.11
C THR A 108 18.71 -24.39 -6.95
N ALA A 109 18.84 -23.18 -7.51
CA ALA A 109 20.03 -22.78 -8.26
C ALA A 109 21.31 -22.83 -7.41
N MET A 110 21.23 -22.32 -6.17
CA MET A 110 22.33 -22.39 -5.22
C MET A 110 22.70 -23.84 -4.91
N TYR A 111 21.73 -24.69 -4.58
CA TYR A 111 21.97 -26.10 -4.27
C TYR A 111 22.64 -26.85 -5.43
N ASN A 112 22.18 -26.63 -6.67
CA ASN A 112 22.78 -27.22 -7.86
C ASN A 112 24.23 -26.77 -8.06
N LYS A 113 24.54 -25.50 -7.79
CA LYS A 113 25.92 -25.00 -7.83
C LYS A 113 26.79 -25.73 -6.81
N PHE A 114 26.30 -25.93 -5.58
CA PHE A 114 27.03 -26.64 -4.53
C PHE A 114 27.37 -28.08 -4.90
N LEU A 115 26.45 -28.80 -5.55
CA LEU A 115 26.70 -30.18 -5.98
C LEU A 115 27.78 -30.31 -7.07
N GLN A 116 28.08 -29.23 -7.79
CA GLN A 116 29.10 -29.21 -8.84
C GLN A 116 30.49 -28.79 -8.33
N LEU A 117 30.63 -28.40 -7.05
CA LEU A 117 31.92 -27.99 -6.50
C LEU A 117 32.83 -29.19 -6.19
N PRO A 118 34.16 -29.07 -6.41
CA PRO A 118 35.11 -30.14 -6.13
C PRO A 118 35.24 -30.40 -4.61
N VAL A 119 35.53 -31.66 -4.26
CA VAL A 119 35.60 -32.15 -2.87
C VAL A 119 36.61 -31.38 -2.01
N SER A 120 37.67 -30.79 -2.59
CA SER A 120 38.65 -30.00 -1.84
C SER A 120 38.02 -28.78 -1.16
N PHE A 121 37.00 -28.17 -1.75
CA PHE A 121 36.30 -26.99 -1.20
C PHE A 121 35.52 -27.31 0.09
N PHE A 122 35.13 -28.57 0.29
CA PHE A 122 34.42 -29.03 1.49
C PHE A 122 35.33 -29.50 2.62
N THR A 123 36.65 -29.48 2.41
CA THR A 123 37.64 -29.96 3.37
C THR A 123 38.13 -28.81 4.27
N GLU A 124 38.06 -27.56 3.80
CA GLU A 124 38.44 -26.35 4.56
C GLU A 124 37.33 -25.74 5.43
N GLN A 125 36.06 -26.05 5.17
CA GLN A 125 34.91 -25.43 5.84
C GLN A 125 33.97 -26.50 6.43
N ARG A 126 33.50 -26.30 7.68
CA ARG A 126 32.49 -27.18 8.30
C ARG A 126 31.20 -27.11 7.47
N LYS A 127 30.78 -28.22 6.86
CA LYS A 127 29.60 -28.33 5.98
C LYS A 127 28.33 -27.66 6.52
N GLY A 128 28.13 -27.66 7.85
CA GLY A 128 27.00 -27.03 8.52
C GLY A 128 27.01 -25.48 8.56
N ASP A 129 28.18 -24.84 8.58
CA ASP A 129 28.30 -23.37 8.63
C ASP A 129 27.95 -22.76 7.25
N MET A 130 28.38 -23.39 6.15
CA MET A 130 28.02 -22.92 4.80
C MET A 130 26.52 -22.98 4.53
N MET A 131 25.85 -24.10 4.83
CA MET A 131 24.40 -24.23 4.60
C MET A 131 23.56 -23.25 5.43
N SER A 132 24.00 -22.95 6.66
CA SER A 132 23.34 -21.97 7.53
C SER A 132 23.49 -20.55 6.98
N ARG A 133 24.69 -20.16 6.54
CA ARG A 133 24.94 -18.84 5.93
C ARG A 133 24.13 -18.64 4.66
N ILE A 134 24.08 -19.63 3.78
CA ILE A 134 23.31 -19.54 2.53
C ILE A 134 21.82 -19.47 2.81
N SER A 135 21.31 -20.24 3.77
CA SER A 135 19.89 -20.17 4.14
C SER A 135 19.53 -18.80 4.73
N ASN A 136 20.43 -18.22 5.54
CA ASN A 136 20.29 -16.86 6.06
C ASN A 136 20.40 -15.80 4.95
N ASP A 137 21.32 -15.97 4.00
CA ASP A 137 21.50 -15.04 2.88
C ASP A 137 20.30 -15.09 1.93
N ILE A 138 19.80 -16.28 1.60
CA ILE A 138 18.57 -16.46 0.80
C ILE A 138 17.36 -15.88 1.54
N GLY A 139 17.24 -16.12 2.84
CA GLY A 139 16.18 -15.52 3.66
C GLY A 139 16.28 -13.99 3.72
N GLY A 140 17.49 -13.45 3.78
CA GLY A 140 17.76 -12.02 3.69
C GLY A 140 17.41 -11.42 2.33
N VAL A 141 17.67 -12.15 1.24
CA VAL A 141 17.30 -11.75 -0.13
C VAL A 141 15.78 -11.79 -0.32
N GLU A 142 15.11 -12.83 0.17
CA GLU A 142 13.65 -12.97 0.15
C GLU A 142 12.95 -11.85 0.92
N GLY A 143 13.30 -11.69 2.20
CA GLY A 143 12.63 -10.74 3.09
C GLY A 143 13.03 -9.28 2.85
N GLY A 144 14.28 -9.04 2.44
CA GLY A 144 14.84 -7.70 2.30
C GLY A 144 14.69 -7.13 0.90
N ILE A 145 15.24 -7.81 -0.11
CA ILE A 145 15.38 -7.23 -1.45
C ILE A 145 14.13 -7.47 -2.29
N MET A 146 13.66 -8.71 -2.34
CA MET A 146 12.51 -9.08 -3.19
C MET A 146 11.21 -8.45 -2.68
N GLY A 147 10.99 -8.46 -1.35
CA GLY A 147 9.85 -7.81 -0.74
C GLY A 147 9.79 -6.32 -1.10
N VAL A 148 10.87 -5.59 -0.81
CA VAL A 148 10.96 -4.13 -1.02
C VAL A 148 10.89 -3.77 -2.50
N LEU A 149 11.51 -4.53 -3.40
CA LEU A 149 11.50 -4.24 -4.83
C LEU A 149 10.07 -4.34 -5.41
N VAL A 150 9.32 -5.36 -5.00
CA VAL A 150 7.91 -5.50 -5.38
C VAL A 150 7.07 -4.35 -4.81
N ASP A 151 7.34 -3.93 -3.58
CA ASP A 151 6.60 -2.84 -2.92
C ASP A 151 6.91 -1.49 -3.57
N ILE A 152 8.17 -1.22 -3.94
CA ILE A 152 8.60 -0.01 -4.66
C ILE A 152 7.90 0.11 -6.01
N ILE A 153 7.62 -1.00 -6.70
CA ILE A 153 6.87 -0.94 -7.95
C ILE A 153 5.38 -0.76 -7.68
N ASN A 154 4.78 -1.49 -6.74
CA ASN A 154 3.33 -1.41 -6.51
C ASN A 154 2.87 -0.10 -5.84
N ALA A 155 3.67 0.46 -4.93
CA ALA A 155 3.35 1.67 -4.19
C ALA A 155 3.03 2.89 -5.09
N PRO A 156 3.85 3.29 -6.07
CA PRO A 156 3.55 4.42 -6.94
C PRO A 156 2.29 4.18 -7.78
N PHE A 157 2.04 2.97 -8.26
CA PHE A 157 0.79 2.68 -8.98
C PHE A 157 -0.44 2.93 -8.11
N MET A 158 -0.41 2.47 -6.87
CA MET A 158 -1.51 2.67 -5.92
C MET A 158 -1.67 4.14 -5.53
N ILE A 159 -0.57 4.88 -5.38
CA ILE A 159 -0.59 6.33 -5.13
C ILE A 159 -1.17 7.08 -6.32
N ILE A 160 -0.74 6.77 -7.54
CA ILE A 160 -1.21 7.44 -8.77
C ILE A 160 -2.70 7.21 -8.96
N SER A 161 -3.18 5.97 -8.82
CA SER A 161 -4.61 5.68 -8.96
C SER A 161 -5.46 6.41 -7.91
N SER A 162 -4.99 6.45 -6.66
CA SER A 162 -5.65 7.21 -5.59
C SER A 162 -5.61 8.72 -5.80
N LEU A 163 -4.52 9.28 -6.32
CA LEU A 163 -4.41 10.71 -6.64
C LEU A 163 -5.36 11.09 -7.77
N ILE A 164 -5.42 10.30 -8.85
CA ILE A 164 -6.36 10.52 -9.96
C ILE A 164 -7.79 10.58 -9.43
N ALA A 165 -8.15 9.68 -8.52
CA ALA A 165 -9.46 9.67 -7.89
C ALA A 165 -9.75 10.90 -7.03
N LEU A 166 -8.80 11.33 -6.22
CA LEU A 166 -8.92 12.53 -5.41
C LEU A 166 -9.13 13.77 -6.29
N PHE A 167 -8.37 13.89 -7.38
CA PHE A 167 -8.56 14.93 -8.37
C PHE A 167 -9.95 14.89 -9.02
N LEU A 168 -10.49 13.70 -9.29
CA LEU A 168 -11.86 13.53 -9.81
C LEU A 168 -12.94 14.02 -8.84
N LEU A 169 -12.73 13.86 -7.53
CA LEU A 169 -13.70 14.24 -6.49
C LEU A 169 -13.66 15.73 -6.16
N SER A 170 -12.47 16.27 -5.89
CA SER A 170 -12.29 17.69 -5.62
C SER A 170 -10.82 18.10 -5.81
N PRO A 171 -10.51 18.89 -6.86
CA PRO A 171 -9.15 19.37 -7.11
C PRO A 171 -8.63 20.29 -6.01
N GLN A 172 -9.50 21.12 -5.42
CA GLN A 172 -9.13 22.09 -4.40
C GLN A 172 -8.64 21.42 -3.11
N LEU A 173 -9.38 20.42 -2.62
CA LEU A 173 -8.98 19.62 -1.45
C LEU A 173 -7.72 18.80 -1.75
N THR A 174 -7.58 18.31 -2.97
CA THR A 174 -6.41 17.53 -3.40
C THR A 174 -5.14 18.37 -3.41
N LEU A 175 -5.19 19.59 -3.96
CA LEU A 175 -4.08 20.54 -3.94
C LEU A 175 -3.61 20.87 -2.52
N PHE A 176 -4.55 21.07 -1.59
CA PHE A 176 -4.22 21.27 -0.18
C PHE A 176 -3.53 20.03 0.41
N SER A 177 -4.10 18.83 0.20
CA SER A 177 -3.52 17.57 0.66
C SER A 177 -2.11 17.32 0.10
N LEU A 178 -1.86 17.70 -1.16
CA LEU A 178 -0.57 17.53 -1.83
C LEU A 178 0.55 18.37 -1.19
N VAL A 179 0.21 19.48 -0.54
CA VAL A 179 1.18 20.31 0.20
C VAL A 179 1.42 19.77 1.62
N VAL A 180 0.40 19.19 2.25
CA VAL A 180 0.51 18.60 3.61
C VAL A 180 1.33 17.31 3.60
N PHE A 181 1.08 16.43 2.63
CA PHE A 181 1.73 15.12 2.53
C PHE A 181 3.28 15.14 2.52
N PRO A 182 3.97 16.03 1.77
CA PRO A 182 5.43 16.14 1.85
C PRO A 182 5.90 16.67 3.21
N GLY A 183 5.10 17.48 3.90
CA GLY A 183 5.37 17.90 5.27
C GLY A 183 5.46 16.72 6.23
N ASP A 184 4.47 15.82 6.18
CA ASP A 184 4.45 14.58 6.97
C ASP A 184 5.63 13.68 6.63
N GLY A 185 5.95 13.53 5.34
CA GLY A 185 7.11 12.76 4.88
C GLY A 185 8.45 13.29 5.41
N LEU A 186 8.61 14.62 5.49
CA LEU A 186 9.81 15.23 6.08
C LEU A 186 9.91 14.97 7.59
N ALA A 187 8.80 15.04 8.32
CA ALA A 187 8.76 14.71 9.75
C ALA A 187 9.18 13.25 10.00
N ASP A 188 8.63 12.31 9.23
CA ASP A 188 8.99 10.89 9.28
C ASP A 188 10.49 10.67 9.01
N LEU A 189 11.07 11.39 8.04
CA LEU A 189 12.49 11.31 7.74
C LEU A 189 13.36 11.85 8.87
N MET A 190 12.92 12.90 9.56
CA MET A 190 13.60 13.45 10.73
C MET A 190 13.61 12.43 11.88
N ASP A 191 12.50 11.74 12.10
CA ASP A 191 12.39 10.72 13.15
C ASP A 191 13.23 9.48 12.84
N ARG A 192 13.25 9.01 11.59
CA ARG A 192 14.15 7.90 11.20
C ARG A 192 15.63 8.27 11.36
N LYS A 193 16.02 9.52 11.09
CA LYS A 193 17.40 9.99 11.31
C LYS A 193 17.77 9.98 12.79
N LYS A 194 16.86 10.36 13.69
CA LYS A 194 17.07 10.29 15.15
C LYS A 194 17.26 8.85 15.61
N LEU A 195 16.41 7.93 15.15
CA LEU A 195 16.50 6.50 15.51
C LEU A 195 17.82 5.86 15.07
N LYS A 196 18.30 6.15 13.85
CA LYS A 196 19.59 5.64 13.36
C LYS A 196 20.79 6.14 14.19
N LYS A 197 20.79 7.41 14.60
CA LYS A 197 21.85 7.98 15.45
C LYS A 197 21.87 7.37 16.84
N THR A 198 20.71 7.18 17.46
CA THR A 198 20.61 6.54 18.79
C THR A 198 21.03 5.06 18.73
N GLY A 199 20.62 4.34 17.67
CA GLY A 199 21.01 2.94 17.46
C GLY A 199 22.52 2.73 17.35
N SER A 200 23.22 3.57 16.57
CA SER A 200 24.68 3.47 16.44
C SER A 200 25.42 3.83 17.74
N LEU A 201 24.92 4.80 18.50
CA LEU A 201 25.45 5.18 19.82
C LEU A 201 25.25 4.08 20.88
N CYS A 202 24.09 3.40 20.88
CA CYS A 202 23.84 2.26 21.78
C CYS A 202 24.70 1.05 21.42
N SER A 203 24.84 0.71 20.14
CA SER A 203 25.73 -0.37 19.69
C SER A 203 27.18 -0.09 20.10
N GLY A 204 27.68 1.14 19.91
CA GLY A 204 29.02 1.54 20.33
C GLY A 204 29.24 1.52 21.85
N ARG A 205 28.25 1.97 22.65
CA ARG A 205 28.33 1.92 24.11
C ARG A 205 28.27 0.49 24.66
N ALA A 206 27.41 -0.36 24.11
CA ALA A 206 27.32 -1.77 24.48
C ALA A 206 28.62 -2.52 24.17
N TRP A 207 29.28 -2.20 23.05
CA TRP A 207 30.59 -2.76 22.72
C TRP A 207 31.66 -2.27 23.70
N LYS A 208 31.71 -0.97 24.00
CA LYS A 208 32.65 -0.42 24.97
C LYS A 208 32.44 -0.97 26.39
N SER A 209 31.21 -1.17 26.85
CA SER A 209 30.93 -1.77 28.17
C SER A 209 31.29 -3.26 28.20
N PHE A 210 31.02 -3.99 27.12
CA PHE A 210 31.40 -5.40 26.99
C PHE A 210 32.93 -5.60 27.02
N PHE A 211 33.69 -4.76 26.31
CA PHE A 211 35.16 -4.81 26.34
C PHE A 211 35.78 -4.21 27.61
N ALA A 212 35.11 -3.28 28.27
CA ALA A 212 35.53 -2.79 29.58
C ALA A 212 35.39 -3.86 30.67
N GLY A 213 34.31 -4.66 30.65
CA GLY A 213 34.11 -5.77 31.58
C GLY A 213 35.09 -6.94 31.37
N ARG A 214 35.52 -7.20 30.12
CA ARG A 214 36.50 -8.27 29.81
C ARG A 214 37.94 -7.96 30.22
N ARG A 215 38.30 -6.70 30.51
CA ARG A 215 39.66 -6.35 30.96
C ARG A 215 39.92 -6.66 32.44
N ASN A 216 38.88 -6.95 33.22
CA ASN A 216 39.01 -7.33 34.64
C ASN A 216 38.97 -8.86 34.88
N PHE A 217 38.91 -9.68 33.82
CA PHE A 217 38.99 -11.14 33.93
C PHE A 217 40.36 -11.62 33.45
N LYS A 218 41.41 -11.19 34.15
CA LYS A 218 42.75 -11.81 34.09
C LYS A 218 42.97 -12.53 35.42
N ILE A 219 42.90 -13.85 35.35
CA ILE A 219 43.64 -14.85 36.14
C ILE A 219 43.75 -14.52 37.65
N VAL A 220 42.85 -15.13 38.42
CA VAL A 220 43.19 -15.75 39.72
C VAL A 220 42.67 -17.18 39.66
#